data_AF-R8X2Q3-F1
#
_entry.id   AF-R8X2Q3-F1
#
_cell.length_a   1.000
_cell.length_b   1.000
_cell.length_c   1.000
_cell.angle_alpha   90.00
_cell.angle_beta   90.00
_cell.angle_gamma   90.00
#
_symmetry.space_group_name_H-M   'P 1'
#
loop_
_entity.id
_entity.type
_entity.pdbx_description
1 polymer ?
#
loop_
_entity_poly.entity_id
_entity_poly.type
_entity_poly.pdbx_seq_one_letter_code
_entity_poly.pdbx_strand_id
1 'polypeptide(L)'
;MKCTTFDTNAALAEQVVSELSALKPHSRVLIPSGSTPHWIYEALAATPFAERLTFFALDEWVNVPSESDGSCLNMINQDFVHKCAYPVRLVHFNPFASTAQNIAHYQTALNGEEFDYVILGVGMNGHIGLNEPGVPFDEDYLQTELDDVTINVASHKYFSGDVTLTEGITVGLNKIIKAGKVIVIINHDTKKDIYQEIVNGDAHHTQVPAIYIKQFPQVNYYVTKNLIG
;
A
#
# COMPACT_ATOMS: atom_id res chain seq x y z
N MET A 1 -13.96 13.91 0.02
CA MET A 1 -13.41 12.69 -0.62
C MET A 1 -13.41 12.88 -2.12
N LYS A 2 -12.22 12.86 -2.75
CA LYS A 2 -12.10 12.77 -4.20
C LYS A 2 -12.21 11.29 -4.61
N CYS A 3 -12.99 10.99 -5.64
CA CYS A 3 -13.20 9.63 -6.10
C CYS A 3 -13.25 9.56 -7.63
N THR A 4 -12.63 8.54 -8.20
CA THR A 4 -12.66 8.22 -9.63
C THR A 4 -13.16 6.78 -9.79
N THR A 5 -14.17 6.61 -10.62
CA THR A 5 -14.83 5.33 -10.85
C THR A 5 -14.38 4.71 -12.17
N PHE A 6 -14.15 3.40 -12.17
CA PHE A 6 -13.75 2.61 -13.33
C PHE A 6 -14.75 1.49 -13.60
N ASP A 7 -14.92 1.15 -14.87
CA ASP A 7 -15.81 0.04 -15.28
C ASP A 7 -15.25 -1.32 -14.87
N THR A 8 -13.93 -1.48 -14.96
CA THR A 8 -13.23 -2.76 -14.72
C THR A 8 -11.92 -2.54 -13.98
N ASN A 9 -11.41 -3.60 -13.35
CA ASN A 9 -10.04 -3.60 -12.78
C ASN A 9 -8.98 -3.31 -13.85
N ALA A 10 -9.19 -3.75 -15.10
CA ALA A 10 -8.27 -3.52 -16.20
C ALA A 10 -8.17 -2.03 -16.55
N ALA A 11 -9.30 -1.32 -16.68
CA ALA A 11 -9.32 0.11 -16.96
C ALA A 11 -8.67 0.92 -15.81
N LEU A 12 -8.88 0.49 -14.57
CA LEU A 12 -8.20 1.07 -13.41
C LEU A 12 -6.68 0.86 -13.51
N ALA A 13 -6.23 -0.36 -13.81
CA ALA A 13 -4.82 -0.68 -13.95
C ALA A 13 -4.15 0.11 -15.08
N GLU A 14 -4.79 0.21 -16.25
CA GLU A 14 -4.31 1.02 -17.38
C GLU A 14 -4.15 2.49 -16.99
N GLN A 15 -5.09 3.06 -16.24
CA GLN A 15 -4.99 4.43 -15.75
C GLN A 15 -3.79 4.60 -14.81
N VAL A 16 -3.57 3.67 -13.88
CA VAL A 16 -2.43 3.74 -12.96
C VAL A 16 -1.11 3.62 -13.72
N VAL A 17 -0.99 2.67 -14.65
CA VAL A 17 0.19 2.51 -15.51
C VAL A 17 0.45 3.77 -16.33
N SER A 18 -0.59 4.37 -16.92
CA SER A 18 -0.48 5.62 -17.66
C SER A 18 0.07 6.75 -16.79
N GLU A 19 -0.43 6.89 -15.56
CA GLU A 19 0.03 7.92 -14.63
C GLU A 19 1.49 7.69 -14.20
N LEU A 20 1.87 6.45 -13.88
CA LEU A 20 3.26 6.10 -13.56
C LEU A 20 4.20 6.35 -14.76
N SER A 21 3.72 6.12 -15.98
CA SER A 21 4.48 6.38 -17.21
C SER A 21 4.72 7.88 -17.49
N ALA A 22 3.98 8.76 -16.82
CA ALA A 22 4.17 10.21 -16.91
C ALA A 22 5.15 10.75 -15.85
N LEU A 23 5.53 9.94 -14.85
CA LEU A 23 6.46 10.35 -13.81
C LEU A 23 7.88 10.53 -14.34
N LYS A 24 8.67 11.38 -13.68
CA LYS A 24 10.07 11.60 -14.05
C LYS A 24 10.90 10.34 -13.78
N PRO A 25 12.04 10.15 -14.49
CA PRO A 25 13.02 9.15 -14.09
C PRO A 25 13.43 9.33 -12.62
N HIS A 26 13.64 8.20 -11.94
CA HIS A 26 13.94 8.07 -10.52
C HIS A 26 12.84 8.55 -9.57
N SER A 27 11.61 8.76 -10.06
CA SER A 27 10.48 9.04 -9.18
C SER A 27 10.24 7.90 -8.17
N ARG A 28 9.90 8.30 -6.96
CA ARG A 28 9.77 7.47 -5.75
C ARG A 28 8.32 7.03 -5.61
N VAL A 29 8.08 5.74 -5.77
CA VAL A 29 6.72 5.17 -5.77
C VAL A 29 6.55 4.22 -4.60
N LEU A 30 5.65 4.54 -3.68
CA LEU A 30 5.29 3.65 -2.57
C LEU A 30 4.21 2.67 -3.02
N ILE A 31 4.41 1.39 -2.77
CA ILE A 31 3.55 0.32 -3.26
C ILE A 31 3.21 -0.70 -2.15
N PRO A 32 1.98 -1.22 -2.08
CA PRO A 32 1.56 -2.16 -1.04
C PRO A 32 1.78 -3.62 -1.48
N SER A 33 1.83 -4.56 -0.54
CA SER A 33 1.64 -5.97 -0.90
C SER A 33 0.12 -6.29 -1.05
N GLY A 34 -0.26 -7.56 -0.99
CA GLY A 34 -1.66 -7.99 -0.99
C GLY A 34 -2.26 -8.20 -2.39
N SER A 35 -3.51 -8.68 -2.42
CA SER A 35 -4.17 -9.05 -3.69
C SER A 35 -4.71 -7.86 -4.48
N THR A 36 -4.97 -6.72 -3.84
CA THR A 36 -5.56 -5.52 -4.49
C THR A 36 -4.67 -4.93 -5.58
N PRO A 37 -3.34 -4.76 -5.41
CA PRO A 37 -2.51 -4.19 -6.48
C PRO A 37 -2.14 -5.19 -7.60
N HIS A 38 -2.54 -6.47 -7.51
CA HIS A 38 -2.07 -7.53 -8.40
C HIS A 38 -2.21 -7.20 -9.90
N TRP A 39 -3.40 -6.76 -10.35
CA TRP A 39 -3.61 -6.44 -11.79
C TRP A 39 -2.79 -5.23 -12.25
N ILE A 40 -2.48 -4.30 -11.34
CA ILE A 40 -1.60 -3.17 -11.64
C ILE A 40 -0.18 -3.68 -11.85
N TYR A 41 0.29 -4.60 -11.01
CA TYR A 41 1.62 -5.18 -11.15
C TYR A 41 1.78 -6.00 -12.42
N GLU A 42 0.78 -6.80 -12.79
CA GLU A 42 0.80 -7.53 -14.07
C GLU A 42 0.90 -6.56 -15.26
N ALA A 43 0.11 -5.50 -15.27
CA ALA A 43 0.15 -4.49 -16.32
C ALA A 43 1.48 -3.71 -16.32
N LEU A 44 1.98 -3.34 -15.13
CA LEU A 44 3.20 -2.55 -14.96
C LEU A 44 4.47 -3.35 -15.31
N ALA A 45 4.54 -4.63 -14.94
CA ALA A 45 5.68 -5.52 -15.22
C ALA A 45 5.92 -5.72 -16.72
N ALA A 46 4.87 -5.60 -17.53
CA ALA A 46 4.94 -5.67 -18.99
C ALA A 46 5.49 -4.37 -19.64
N THR A 47 5.77 -3.32 -18.86
CA THR A 47 6.20 -2.03 -19.40
C THR A 47 7.70 -1.76 -19.21
N PRO A 48 8.37 -1.12 -20.19
CA PRO A 48 9.79 -0.82 -20.08
C PRO A 48 10.08 0.33 -19.11
N PHE A 49 9.09 1.17 -18.78
CA PHE A 49 9.35 2.35 -17.95
C PHE A 49 9.49 2.01 -16.46
N ALA A 50 9.08 0.82 -16.01
CA ALA A 50 9.16 0.45 -14.60
C ALA A 50 10.60 0.52 -14.05
N GLU A 51 11.62 0.14 -14.84
CA GLU A 51 13.03 0.17 -14.43
C GLU A 51 13.55 1.59 -14.09
N ARG A 52 12.90 2.61 -14.66
CA ARG A 52 13.30 4.01 -14.48
C ARG A 52 12.82 4.57 -13.15
N LEU A 53 11.85 3.93 -12.50
CA LEU A 53 11.30 4.35 -11.21
C LEU A 53 12.11 3.74 -10.05
N THR A 54 11.83 4.19 -8.84
CA THR A 54 12.33 3.55 -7.62
C THR A 54 11.13 3.25 -6.74
N PHE A 55 10.89 1.97 -6.49
CA PHE A 55 9.76 1.49 -5.70
C PHE A 55 10.15 1.33 -4.24
N PHE A 56 9.19 1.54 -3.35
CA PHE A 56 9.30 1.36 -1.92
C PHE A 56 8.14 0.48 -1.45
N ALA A 57 8.41 -0.55 -0.65
CA ALA A 57 7.36 -1.33 -0.02
C ALA A 57 6.67 -0.50 1.09
N LEU A 58 5.35 -0.66 1.23
CA LEU A 58 4.56 0.05 2.23
C LEU A 58 4.82 -0.44 3.65
N ASP A 59 5.03 -1.74 3.81
CA ASP A 59 5.07 -2.43 5.10
C ASP A 59 5.79 -3.77 5.02
N GLU A 60 6.09 -4.33 6.20
CA GLU A 60 6.55 -5.70 6.40
C GLU A 60 6.18 -6.19 7.81
N TRP A 61 5.98 -7.49 7.95
CA TRP A 61 5.79 -8.14 9.26
C TRP A 61 7.09 -8.20 10.04
N VAL A 62 7.05 -7.88 11.33
CA VAL A 62 8.23 -8.00 12.19
C VAL A 62 8.48 -9.48 12.51
N ASN A 63 9.75 -9.90 12.44
CA ASN A 63 10.22 -11.27 12.70
C ASN A 63 9.69 -12.36 11.75
N VAL A 64 9.06 -12.02 10.63
CA VAL A 64 8.70 -12.99 9.58
C VAL A 64 9.79 -12.99 8.49
N PRO A 65 10.38 -14.14 8.15
CA PRO A 65 11.38 -14.22 7.08
C PRO A 65 10.82 -13.72 5.75
N SER A 66 11.59 -12.91 5.03
CA SER A 66 11.15 -12.28 3.77
C SER A 66 10.92 -13.25 2.62
N GLU A 67 11.37 -14.50 2.75
CA GLU A 67 11.12 -15.59 1.82
C GLU A 67 9.81 -16.36 2.09
N SER A 68 9.15 -16.09 3.22
CA SER A 68 7.86 -16.70 3.56
C SER A 68 6.79 -16.29 2.55
N ASP A 69 5.88 -17.19 2.19
CA ASP A 69 4.81 -16.97 1.21
C ASP A 69 3.98 -15.70 1.48
N GLY A 70 3.63 -15.45 2.74
CA GLY A 70 2.86 -14.27 3.14
C GLY A 70 3.68 -13.03 3.52
N SER A 71 5.01 -13.04 3.39
CA SER A 71 5.82 -11.83 3.57
C SER A 71 5.44 -10.77 2.53
N CYS A 72 5.36 -9.51 2.96
CA CYS A 72 5.06 -8.41 2.05
C CYS A 72 6.09 -8.32 0.92
N LEU A 73 7.38 -8.49 1.24
CA LEU A 73 8.45 -8.50 0.24
C LEU A 73 8.30 -9.67 -0.74
N ASN A 74 8.03 -10.88 -0.25
CA ASN A 74 7.88 -12.04 -1.14
C ASN A 74 6.72 -11.86 -2.12
N MET A 75 5.57 -11.38 -1.62
CA MET A 75 4.40 -11.11 -2.45
C MET A 75 4.70 -10.08 -3.55
N ILE A 76 5.34 -8.95 -3.19
CA ILE A 76 5.73 -7.92 -4.18
C ILE A 76 6.72 -8.50 -5.20
N ASN A 77 7.66 -9.34 -4.75
CA ASN A 77 8.62 -9.97 -5.65
C ASN A 77 7.94 -10.90 -6.66
N GLN A 78 7.02 -11.74 -6.21
CA GLN A 78 6.29 -12.68 -7.07
C GLN A 78 5.34 -11.97 -8.03
N ASP A 79 4.61 -10.96 -7.54
CA ASP A 79 3.57 -10.30 -8.32
C ASP A 79 4.13 -9.26 -9.29
N PHE A 80 5.29 -8.68 -8.98
CA PHE A 80 5.86 -7.57 -9.74
C PHE A 80 7.32 -7.79 -10.14
N VAL A 81 8.26 -7.80 -9.18
CA VAL A 81 9.71 -7.68 -9.48
C VAL A 81 10.20 -8.79 -10.38
N HIS A 82 9.83 -10.05 -10.10
CA HIS A 82 10.26 -11.20 -10.88
C HIS A 82 9.57 -11.30 -12.26
N LYS A 83 8.45 -10.60 -12.47
CA LYS A 83 7.74 -10.56 -13.75
C LYS A 83 8.28 -9.47 -14.68
N CYS A 84 8.99 -8.48 -14.16
CA CYS A 84 9.56 -7.40 -14.95
C CYS A 84 10.64 -7.92 -15.90
N ALA A 85 10.56 -7.55 -17.18
CA ALA A 85 11.58 -7.89 -18.17
C ALA A 85 12.96 -7.26 -17.86
N TYR A 86 12.95 -6.13 -17.14
CA TYR A 86 14.14 -5.40 -16.70
C TYR A 86 14.14 -5.25 -15.17
N PRO A 87 15.31 -5.31 -14.51
CA PRO A 87 15.39 -5.17 -13.07
C PRO A 87 14.81 -3.84 -12.58
N VAL A 88 13.91 -3.91 -11.60
CA VAL A 88 13.36 -2.74 -10.91
C VAL A 88 14.06 -2.53 -9.57
N ARG A 89 14.20 -1.27 -9.15
CA ARG A 89 14.69 -0.94 -7.81
C ARG A 89 13.54 -1.02 -6.81
N LEU A 90 13.68 -1.87 -5.80
CA LEU A 90 12.74 -1.98 -4.68
C LEU A 90 13.49 -1.77 -3.36
N VAL A 91 13.07 -0.76 -2.60
CA VAL A 91 13.47 -0.51 -1.21
C VAL A 91 12.41 -1.14 -0.31
N HIS A 92 12.83 -1.88 0.71
CA HIS A 92 11.91 -2.60 1.58
C HIS A 92 12.40 -2.59 3.02
N PHE A 93 11.50 -2.89 3.95
CA PHE A 93 11.87 -3.07 5.35
C PHE A 93 12.61 -4.40 5.54
N ASN A 94 13.52 -4.45 6.50
CA ASN A 94 14.12 -5.69 6.98
C ASN A 94 13.34 -6.17 8.21
N PRO A 95 12.72 -7.36 8.17
CA PRO A 95 11.85 -7.85 9.24
C PRO A 95 12.57 -8.10 10.58
N PHE A 96 13.91 -8.23 10.57
CA PHE A 96 14.72 -8.50 11.76
C PHE A 96 15.57 -7.30 12.21
N ALA A 97 15.52 -6.18 11.47
CA ALA A 97 16.19 -4.96 11.88
C ALA A 97 15.33 -4.20 12.90
N SER A 98 15.98 -3.41 13.76
CA SER A 98 15.25 -2.49 14.63
C SER A 98 14.47 -1.45 13.81
N THR A 99 13.37 -0.94 14.38
CA THR A 99 12.57 0.15 13.80
C THR A 99 13.45 1.32 13.36
N ALA A 100 14.41 1.73 14.21
CA ALA A 100 15.32 2.84 13.92
C ALA A 100 16.23 2.59 12.70
N GLN A 101 16.73 1.36 12.52
CA GLN A 101 17.53 0.99 11.35
C GLN A 101 16.70 1.01 10.06
N ASN A 102 15.48 0.49 10.13
CA ASN A 102 14.53 0.50 9.04
C ASN A 102 14.15 1.93 8.61
N ILE A 103 13.86 2.81 9.57
CA ILE A 103 13.58 4.23 9.32
C ILE A 103 14.78 4.90 8.67
N ALA A 104 15.99 4.72 9.22
CA ALA A 104 17.21 5.30 8.66
C ALA A 104 17.48 4.81 7.23
N HIS A 105 17.19 3.54 6.94
CA HIS A 105 17.29 2.97 5.60
C HIS A 105 16.36 3.68 4.60
N TYR A 106 15.08 3.83 4.94
CA TYR A 106 14.10 4.53 4.09
C TYR A 106 14.44 6.01 3.91
N GLN A 107 14.83 6.70 4.99
CA GLN A 107 15.24 8.10 4.94
C GLN A 107 16.45 8.31 4.03
N THR A 108 17.44 7.41 4.12
CA THR A 108 18.62 7.45 3.24
C THR A 108 18.24 7.22 1.79
N ALA A 109 17.39 6.24 1.51
CA ALA A 109 16.95 5.92 0.15
C ALA A 109 16.07 7.03 -0.46
N LEU A 110 15.29 7.75 0.35
CA LEU A 110 14.53 8.92 -0.07
C LEU A 110 15.39 10.18 -0.23
N ASN A 111 16.56 10.24 0.42
CA ASN A 111 17.50 11.35 0.37
C ASN A 111 16.83 12.72 0.66
N GLY A 112 15.97 12.77 1.68
CA GLY A 112 15.26 13.98 2.10
C GLY A 112 14.03 14.35 1.26
N GLU A 113 13.69 13.56 0.23
CA GLU A 113 12.53 13.78 -0.61
C GLU A 113 11.26 13.07 -0.10
N GLU A 114 10.11 13.45 -0.67
CA GLU A 114 8.82 12.79 -0.46
C GLU A 114 8.52 11.73 -1.52
N PHE A 115 7.47 10.94 -1.35
CA PHE A 115 7.01 10.06 -2.42
C PHE A 115 6.36 10.88 -3.54
N ASP A 116 6.66 10.55 -4.81
CA ASP A 116 6.00 11.21 -5.94
C ASP A 116 4.60 10.62 -6.16
N TYR A 117 4.45 9.32 -5.90
CA TYR A 117 3.23 8.58 -6.11
C TYR A 117 3.09 7.46 -5.07
N VAL A 118 1.91 7.31 -4.49
CA VAL A 118 1.61 6.28 -3.50
C VAL A 118 0.39 5.48 -3.96
N ILE A 119 0.53 4.16 -4.00
CA ILE A 119 -0.55 3.21 -4.25
C ILE A 119 -0.92 2.54 -2.94
N LEU A 120 -2.21 2.52 -2.59
CA LEU A 120 -2.71 1.90 -1.37
C LEU A 120 -3.87 0.97 -1.67
N GLY A 121 -3.95 -0.12 -0.92
CA GLY A 121 -5.20 -0.84 -0.69
C GLY A 121 -5.88 -0.38 0.60
N VAL A 122 -7.01 -1.01 0.93
CA VAL A 122 -7.74 -0.76 2.19
C VAL A 122 -8.09 -2.07 2.85
N GLY A 123 -7.81 -2.18 4.16
CA GLY A 123 -8.21 -3.29 5.02
C GLY A 123 -9.72 -3.45 5.14
N MET A 124 -10.20 -4.55 5.73
CA MET A 124 -11.64 -4.70 5.99
C MET A 124 -12.12 -3.77 7.12
N ASN A 125 -11.21 -3.40 8.03
CA ASN A 125 -11.40 -2.43 9.12
C ASN A 125 -10.99 -0.99 8.73
N GLY A 126 -10.63 -0.75 7.46
CA GLY A 126 -10.21 0.56 6.98
C GLY A 126 -8.75 0.94 7.26
N HIS A 127 -7.90 0.00 7.70
CA HIS A 127 -6.46 0.22 7.78
C HIS A 127 -5.84 0.53 6.40
N ILE A 128 -4.67 1.18 6.43
CA ILE A 128 -3.84 1.47 5.26
C ILE A 128 -2.42 1.00 5.55
N GLY A 129 -1.95 0.05 4.75
CA GLY A 129 -0.77 -0.73 5.15
C GLY A 129 -1.02 -1.36 6.50
N LEU A 130 -0.11 -1.14 7.46
CA LEU A 130 -0.30 -1.55 8.86
C LEU A 130 -0.61 -0.36 9.78
N ASN A 131 -1.05 0.77 9.23
CA ASN A 131 -1.67 1.82 10.03
C ASN A 131 -3.07 1.31 10.40
N GLU A 132 -3.21 0.75 11.59
CA GLU A 132 -4.47 0.18 12.10
C GLU A 132 -5.39 1.27 12.69
N PRO A 133 -6.70 1.00 12.86
CA PRO A 133 -7.57 1.91 13.58
C PRO A 133 -7.06 2.21 15.00
N GLY A 134 -6.94 3.50 15.34
CA GLY A 134 -6.51 3.96 16.67
C GLY A 134 -5.02 4.25 16.81
N VAL A 135 -4.20 3.98 15.79
CA VAL A 135 -2.79 4.39 15.80
C VAL A 135 -2.63 5.89 15.53
N PRO A 136 -1.52 6.52 15.96
CA PRO A 136 -1.25 7.93 15.67
C PRO A 136 -1.17 8.22 14.17
N PHE A 137 -1.72 9.35 13.73
CA PHE A 137 -1.74 9.75 12.32
C PHE A 137 -0.61 10.72 11.94
N ASP A 138 0.14 11.23 12.91
CA ASP A 138 1.22 12.20 12.76
C ASP A 138 2.61 11.58 12.61
N GLU A 139 2.70 10.25 12.69
CA GLU A 139 3.93 9.48 12.51
C GLU A 139 4.28 9.29 11.02
N ASP A 140 5.56 9.47 10.68
CA ASP A 140 6.07 9.21 9.32
C ASP A 140 6.34 7.72 9.08
N TYR A 141 6.60 6.96 10.14
CA TYR A 141 6.82 5.52 10.16
C TYR A 141 6.33 4.96 11.49
N LEU A 142 5.75 3.77 11.47
CA LEU A 142 5.21 3.15 12.66
C LEU A 142 5.57 1.67 12.70
N GLN A 143 6.04 1.19 13.85
CA GLN A 143 5.93 -0.22 14.21
C GLN A 143 4.80 -0.36 15.22
N THR A 144 3.87 -1.29 14.99
CA THR A 144 2.67 -1.43 15.80
C THR A 144 2.23 -2.88 15.95
N GLU A 145 1.48 -3.14 17.01
CA GLU A 145 0.76 -4.40 17.19
C GLU A 145 -0.35 -4.50 16.13
N LEU A 146 -0.53 -5.71 15.60
CA LEU A 146 -1.52 -5.97 14.56
C LEU A 146 -2.90 -6.17 15.17
N ASP A 147 -3.94 -5.66 14.50
CA ASP A 147 -5.32 -5.92 14.88
C ASP A 147 -5.69 -7.40 14.63
N ASP A 148 -6.54 -7.97 15.49
CA ASP A 148 -7.00 -9.37 15.37
C ASP A 148 -7.61 -9.66 13.98
N VAL A 149 -8.31 -8.69 13.38
CA VAL A 149 -8.86 -8.81 12.03
C VAL A 149 -7.74 -8.96 10.99
N THR A 150 -6.68 -8.17 11.14
CA THR A 150 -5.52 -8.21 10.25
C THR A 150 -4.77 -9.54 10.37
N ILE A 151 -4.50 -9.98 11.60
CA ILE A 151 -3.87 -11.30 11.87
C ILE A 151 -4.71 -12.41 11.23
N ASN A 152 -6.01 -12.45 11.53
CA ASN A 152 -6.89 -13.50 11.05
C ASN A 152 -6.97 -13.53 9.51
N VAL A 153 -7.11 -12.37 8.86
CA VAL A 153 -7.16 -12.31 7.39
C VAL A 153 -5.82 -12.70 6.77
N ALA A 154 -4.71 -12.16 7.28
CA ALA A 154 -3.38 -12.41 6.71
C ALA A 154 -2.97 -13.87 6.85
N SER A 155 -3.09 -14.45 8.05
CA SER A 155 -2.71 -15.84 8.31
C SER A 155 -3.44 -16.85 7.43
N HIS A 156 -4.73 -16.66 7.16
CA HIS A 156 -5.50 -17.60 6.32
C HIS A 156 -5.35 -17.36 4.82
N LYS A 157 -5.10 -16.11 4.42
CA LYS A 157 -5.12 -15.72 3.01
C LYS A 157 -3.75 -15.79 2.35
N TYR A 158 -2.69 -15.46 3.09
CA TYR A 158 -1.36 -15.26 2.51
C TYR A 158 -0.34 -16.29 2.98
N PHE A 159 -0.62 -17.04 4.05
CA PHE A 159 0.27 -18.08 4.56
C PHE A 159 -0.36 -19.46 4.39
N SER A 160 0.43 -20.40 3.86
CA SER A 160 0.01 -21.79 3.64
C SER A 160 0.14 -22.68 4.88
N GLY A 161 0.85 -22.21 5.91
CA GLY A 161 1.08 -22.89 7.18
C GLY A 161 0.97 -21.97 8.38
N ASP A 162 1.26 -22.51 9.57
CA ASP A 162 1.20 -21.75 10.81
C ASP A 162 2.21 -20.59 10.79
N VAL A 163 1.72 -19.39 11.06
CA VAL A 163 2.53 -18.18 11.21
C VAL A 163 2.11 -17.47 12.48
N THR A 164 3.08 -16.88 13.18
CA THR A 164 2.81 -16.00 14.32
C THR A 164 3.04 -14.57 13.86
N LEU A 165 1.95 -13.83 13.73
CA LEU A 165 1.96 -12.40 13.42
C LEU A 165 1.61 -11.64 14.71
N THR A 166 2.48 -10.73 15.13
CA THR A 166 2.26 -9.92 16.35
C THR A 166 2.40 -8.44 16.06
N GLU A 167 3.44 -8.06 15.33
CA GLU A 167 3.75 -6.68 14.99
C GLU A 167 4.08 -6.56 13.50
N GLY A 168 3.98 -5.33 12.99
CA GLY A 168 4.55 -4.99 11.71
C GLY A 168 5.05 -3.55 11.67
N ILE A 169 5.89 -3.26 10.68
CA ILE A 169 6.42 -1.94 10.41
C ILE A 169 5.84 -1.40 9.10
N THR A 170 5.47 -0.13 9.07
CA THR A 170 4.84 0.51 7.91
C THR A 170 5.27 1.96 7.75
N VAL A 171 5.15 2.48 6.53
CA VAL A 171 5.16 3.93 6.30
C VAL A 171 3.90 4.54 6.89
N GLY A 172 4.07 5.54 7.75
CA GLY A 172 3.00 6.18 8.50
C GLY A 172 2.18 7.15 7.65
N LEU A 173 0.95 7.43 8.11
CA LEU A 173 0.01 8.30 7.38
C LEU A 173 0.55 9.70 7.12
N ASN A 174 1.35 10.27 8.04
CA ASN A 174 1.94 11.59 7.87
C ASN A 174 2.93 11.64 6.69
N LYS A 175 3.65 10.54 6.43
CA LYS A 175 4.54 10.44 5.27
C LYS A 175 3.74 10.18 3.98
N ILE A 176 2.72 9.33 4.04
CA ILE A 176 1.82 9.03 2.91
C ILE A 176 1.15 10.29 2.40
N ILE A 177 0.57 11.11 3.29
CA ILE A 177 -0.14 12.33 2.90
C ILE A 177 0.80 13.47 2.49
N LYS A 178 2.12 13.36 2.61
CA LYS A 178 3.05 14.34 2.01
C LYS A 178 3.38 14.04 0.55
N ALA A 179 2.94 12.90 0.02
CA ALA A 179 3.24 12.50 -1.34
C ALA A 179 2.61 13.41 -2.40
N GLY A 180 3.23 13.46 -3.58
CA GLY A 180 2.72 14.24 -4.73
C GLY A 180 1.33 13.78 -5.18
N LYS A 181 1.08 12.47 -5.18
CA LYS A 181 -0.24 11.86 -5.40
C LYS A 181 -0.40 10.59 -4.58
N VAL A 182 -1.60 10.39 -4.04
CA VAL A 182 -1.98 9.16 -3.33
C VAL A 182 -3.23 8.60 -3.99
N ILE A 183 -3.18 7.34 -4.41
CA ILE A 183 -4.38 6.59 -4.81
C ILE A 183 -4.71 5.53 -3.77
N VAL A 184 -6.00 5.41 -3.48
CA VAL A 184 -6.54 4.38 -2.60
C VAL A 184 -7.46 3.51 -3.42
N ILE A 185 -7.08 2.26 -3.64
CA ILE A 185 -7.83 1.33 -4.46
C ILE A 185 -8.79 0.57 -3.56
N ILE A 186 -10.07 0.67 -3.89
CA ILE A 186 -11.10 -0.16 -3.27
C ILE A 186 -11.80 -0.87 -4.43
N ASN A 187 -11.71 -2.19 -4.43
CA ASN A 187 -12.34 -3.04 -5.43
C ASN A 187 -12.83 -4.35 -4.78
N HIS A 188 -13.70 -5.08 -5.47
CA HIS A 188 -14.45 -6.26 -4.99
C HIS A 188 -15.65 -5.98 -4.07
N ASP A 189 -16.70 -6.77 -4.23
CA ASP A 189 -17.96 -6.65 -3.49
C ASP A 189 -17.77 -6.84 -1.98
N THR A 190 -16.78 -7.62 -1.56
CA THR A 190 -16.44 -7.80 -0.14
C THR A 190 -15.97 -6.51 0.53
N LYS A 191 -15.56 -5.47 -0.24
CA LYS A 191 -15.17 -4.16 0.29
C LYS A 191 -16.32 -3.17 0.37
N LYS A 192 -17.56 -3.56 0.08
CA LYS A 192 -18.71 -2.64 0.04
C LYS A 192 -19.01 -1.98 1.39
N ASP A 193 -18.96 -2.73 2.48
CA ASP A 193 -19.26 -2.21 3.81
C ASP A 193 -18.23 -1.15 4.23
N ILE A 194 -16.93 -1.48 4.11
CA ILE A 194 -15.87 -0.53 4.43
C ILE A 194 -15.86 0.68 3.48
N TYR A 195 -16.24 0.49 2.20
CA TYR A 195 -16.41 1.61 1.28
C TYR A 195 -17.52 2.57 1.75
N GLN A 196 -18.67 2.05 2.17
CA GLN A 196 -19.77 2.87 2.68
C GLN A 196 -19.39 3.61 3.97
N GLU A 197 -18.68 2.93 4.87
CA GLU A 197 -18.12 3.56 6.07
C GLU A 197 -17.14 4.69 5.69
N ILE A 198 -16.27 4.47 4.72
CA ILE A 198 -15.35 5.49 4.21
C ILE A 198 -16.09 6.69 3.63
N VAL A 199 -17.12 6.47 2.83
CA VAL A 199 -17.90 7.56 2.22
C VAL A 199 -18.58 8.39 3.32
N ASN A 200 -19.23 7.73 4.29
CA ASN A 200 -20.08 8.36 5.29
C ASN A 200 -19.33 8.91 6.51
N GLY A 201 -18.11 8.44 6.81
CA GLY A 201 -17.37 8.82 8.01
C GLY A 201 -16.92 10.28 8.04
N ASP A 202 -16.78 10.86 9.22
CA ASP A 202 -16.20 12.19 9.39
C ASP A 202 -14.67 12.11 9.46
N ALA A 203 -13.98 12.71 8.50
CA ALA A 203 -12.50 12.67 8.43
C ALA A 203 -11.82 13.45 9.57
N HIS A 204 -12.52 14.36 10.24
CA HIS A 204 -11.99 15.12 11.38
C HIS A 204 -12.21 14.42 12.72
N HIS A 205 -13.10 13.42 12.78
CA HIS A 205 -13.48 12.71 14.00
C HIS A 205 -13.51 11.20 13.75
N THR A 206 -12.36 10.64 13.40
CA THR A 206 -12.24 9.21 13.11
C THR A 206 -10.92 8.66 13.65
N GLN A 207 -10.94 7.37 13.97
CA GLN A 207 -9.76 6.57 14.25
C GLN A 207 -9.41 5.67 13.05
N VAL A 208 -10.21 5.69 11.98
CA VAL A 208 -10.03 4.84 10.79
C VAL A 208 -9.15 5.55 9.75
N PRO A 209 -7.97 5.00 9.42
CA PRO A 209 -7.00 5.61 8.53
C PRO A 209 -7.57 5.96 7.14
N ALA A 210 -8.32 5.04 6.54
CA ALA A 210 -8.96 5.28 5.25
C ALA A 210 -10.08 6.32 5.29
N ILE A 211 -10.63 6.68 6.46
CA ILE A 211 -11.54 7.83 6.60
C ILE A 211 -10.73 9.10 6.76
N TYR A 212 -9.68 9.06 7.60
CA TYR A 212 -8.83 10.22 7.89
C TYR A 212 -8.20 10.80 6.62
N ILE A 213 -7.55 9.97 5.79
CA ILE A 213 -6.78 10.50 4.66
C ILE A 213 -7.66 11.10 3.54
N LYS A 214 -8.98 10.83 3.52
CA LYS A 214 -9.88 11.28 2.46
C LYS A 214 -10.09 12.80 2.41
N GLN A 215 -9.64 13.51 3.45
CA GLN A 215 -9.69 14.97 3.56
C GLN A 215 -8.59 15.67 2.74
N PHE A 216 -7.50 14.96 2.42
CA PHE A 216 -6.36 15.60 1.78
C PHE A 216 -6.51 15.67 0.25
N PRO A 217 -6.15 16.79 -0.39
CA PRO A 217 -6.45 17.05 -1.81
C PRO A 217 -5.72 16.13 -2.80
N GLN A 218 -4.54 15.63 -2.43
CA GLN A 218 -3.72 14.70 -3.21
C GLN A 218 -4.21 13.25 -3.16
N VAL A 219 -5.14 12.93 -2.25
CA VAL A 219 -5.72 11.59 -2.10
C VAL A 219 -6.92 11.43 -3.03
N ASN A 220 -6.93 10.37 -3.82
CA ASN A 220 -8.05 10.00 -4.69
C ASN A 220 -8.39 8.51 -4.55
N TYR A 221 -9.67 8.21 -4.35
CA TYR A 221 -10.14 6.84 -4.24
C TYR A 221 -10.52 6.29 -5.61
N TYR A 222 -9.83 5.25 -6.03
CA TYR A 222 -10.04 4.58 -7.32
C TYR A 222 -10.91 3.37 -7.05
N VAL A 223 -12.15 3.39 -7.55
CA VAL A 223 -13.15 2.36 -7.25
C VAL A 223 -13.74 1.76 -8.52
N THR A 224 -14.12 0.50 -8.48
CA THR A 224 -14.82 -0.16 -9.60
C THR A 224 -16.34 -0.06 -9.45
N LYS A 225 -17.09 0.04 -10.56
CA LYS A 225 -18.55 0.29 -10.55
C LYS A 225 -19.35 -0.69 -9.69
N ASN A 226 -18.94 -1.96 -9.62
CA ASN A 226 -19.61 -2.97 -8.81
C ASN A 226 -19.66 -2.65 -7.30
N LEU A 227 -18.79 -1.75 -6.81
CA LEU A 227 -18.84 -1.26 -5.43
C LEU A 227 -19.95 -0.23 -5.16
N ILE A 228 -20.32 0.55 -6.17
CA ILE A 228 -21.18 1.73 -5.99
C ILE A 228 -22.67 1.34 -5.98
N GLY A 229 -23.02 0.15 -6.49
CA GLY A 229 -24.41 -0.31 -6.64
C GLY A 229 -24.86 -0.17 -8.08
#